data_AF-F8B420-F1
#
_entry.id   AF-F8B420-F1
#
_cell.length_a   1.000
_cell.length_b   1.000
_cell.length_c   1.000
_cell.angle_alpha   90.00
_cell.angle_beta   90.00
_cell.angle_gamma   90.00
#
_symmetry.space_group_name_H-M   'P 1'
#
loop_
_entity.id
_entity.type
_entity.pdbx_description
1 polymer ?
#
loop_
_entity_poly.entity_id
_entity_poly.type
_entity_poly.pdbx_seq_one_letter_code
_entity_poly.pdbx_strand_id
1 'polypeptide(L)'
;MIPTISQQLRGIRSAMAKSIVPALPAGDSFVQEQAGLVLATLDWVLDVQESETLYEATERDEYRELLDRLSALSSVPATDAHAVPAPDPSAIPDLALLRVETQALKVAVDARFTAIAADGSAEDRAAARELLVGVAARQSVREQAWFRMTGFPSEVHGDIRSVLTGNATTPGQDAA
;
A
#
# COMPACT_ATOMS: atom_id res chain seq x y z
N MET A 1 1.93 22.06 22.29
CA MET A 1 1.21 21.39 21.20
C MET A 1 2.12 21.40 19.99
N ILE A 2 2.63 20.23 19.59
CA ILE A 2 3.48 20.11 18.39
C ILE A 2 2.51 19.97 17.19
N PRO A 3 2.67 20.77 16.12
CA PRO A 3 1.81 20.65 14.95
C PRO A 3 1.94 19.26 14.33
N THR A 4 0.82 18.65 13.93
CA THR A 4 0.88 17.38 13.19
C THR A 4 1.41 17.63 11.77
N ILE A 5 1.93 16.59 11.12
CA ILE A 5 2.35 16.66 9.72
C ILE A 5 1.19 17.13 8.83
N SER A 6 -0.04 16.63 9.06
CA SER A 6 -1.24 17.07 8.32
C SER A 6 -1.51 18.57 8.47
N GLN A 7 -1.31 19.12 9.67
CA GLN A 7 -1.47 20.56 9.90
C GLN A 7 -0.42 21.37 9.14
N GLN A 8 0.83 20.91 9.13
CA GLN A 8 1.92 21.55 8.38
C GLN A 8 1.64 21.51 6.87
N LEU A 9 1.28 20.35 6.33
CA LEU A 9 0.93 20.17 4.91
C LEU A 9 -0.25 21.05 4.48
N ARG A 10 -1.33 21.10 5.28
CA ARG A 10 -2.48 21.99 5.03
C ARG A 10 -2.06 23.47 5.06
N GLY A 11 -1.15 23.84 5.95
CA GLY A 11 -0.57 25.19 6.01
C GLY A 11 0.17 25.55 4.72
N ILE A 12 1.07 24.69 4.26
CA ILE A 12 1.84 24.86 3.01
C ILE A 12 0.89 24.95 1.82
N ARG A 13 -0.07 24.02 1.72
CA ARG A 13 -1.09 24.01 0.66
C ARG A 13 -1.91 25.29 0.64
N SER A 14 -2.32 25.80 1.81
CA SER A 14 -3.05 27.07 1.91
C SER A 14 -2.20 28.27 1.49
N ALA A 15 -0.92 28.30 1.85
CA ALA A 15 -0.01 29.38 1.45
C ALA A 15 0.22 29.37 -0.08
N MET A 16 0.42 28.17 -0.66
CA MET A 16 0.52 27.98 -2.11
C MET A 16 -0.73 28.51 -2.82
N ALA A 17 -1.91 28.05 -2.42
CA ALA A 17 -3.17 28.37 -3.11
C ALA A 17 -3.60 29.84 -2.93
N LYS A 18 -3.37 30.45 -1.76
CA LYS A 18 -3.91 31.78 -1.44
C LYS A 18 -2.92 32.92 -1.67
N SER A 19 -1.62 32.64 -1.65
CA SER A 19 -0.60 33.70 -1.70
C SER A 19 0.36 33.52 -2.88
N ILE A 20 0.86 32.31 -3.10
CA ILE A 20 1.92 32.08 -4.09
C ILE A 20 1.32 32.00 -5.49
N VAL A 21 0.38 31.09 -5.75
CA VAL A 21 -0.24 30.92 -7.08
C VAL A 21 -0.84 32.23 -7.62
N PRO A 22 -1.61 33.01 -6.84
CA PRO A 22 -2.14 34.28 -7.33
C PRO A 22 -1.09 35.34 -7.64
N ALA A 23 0.12 35.24 -7.07
CA ALA A 23 1.22 36.16 -7.32
C ALA A 23 2.09 35.76 -8.52
N LEU A 24 1.89 34.56 -9.09
CA LEU A 24 2.63 34.11 -10.26
C LEU A 24 2.20 34.89 -11.52
N PRO A 25 3.13 35.18 -12.46
CA PRO A 25 2.78 35.83 -13.72
C PRO A 25 1.76 35.00 -14.51
N ALA A 26 0.64 35.61 -14.91
CA ALA A 26 -0.39 34.92 -15.67
C ALA A 26 0.04 34.53 -17.10
N GLY A 27 1.07 35.19 -17.65
CA GLY A 27 1.61 34.90 -18.98
C GLY A 27 2.58 33.72 -19.03
N ASP A 28 2.99 33.18 -17.88
CA ASP A 28 3.95 32.07 -17.80
C ASP A 28 3.21 30.75 -17.52
N SER A 29 2.66 30.15 -18.57
CA SER A 29 1.90 28.89 -18.49
C SER A 29 2.66 27.76 -17.82
N PHE A 30 3.97 27.63 -18.08
CA PHE A 30 4.79 26.57 -17.48
C PHE A 30 4.85 26.73 -15.95
N VAL A 31 5.11 27.93 -15.45
CA VAL A 31 5.17 28.18 -14.01
C VAL A 31 3.81 27.96 -13.33
N GLN A 32 2.71 28.32 -13.98
CA GLN A 32 1.36 28.05 -13.49
C GLN A 32 1.08 26.55 -13.41
N GLU A 33 1.45 25.79 -14.43
CA GLU A 33 1.31 24.32 -14.44
C GLU A 33 2.13 23.66 -13.34
N GLN A 34 3.40 24.06 -13.16
CA GLN A 34 4.24 23.52 -12.08
C GLN A 34 3.65 23.79 -10.70
N ALA A 35 3.13 25.00 -10.47
CA ALA A 35 2.47 25.33 -9.20
C ALA A 35 1.17 24.52 -9.00
N GLY A 36 0.43 24.26 -10.08
CA GLY A 36 -0.71 23.35 -10.08
C GLY A 36 -0.33 21.92 -9.70
N LEU A 37 0.77 21.40 -10.25
CA LEU A 37 1.30 20.07 -9.91
C LEU A 37 1.71 19.96 -8.44
N VAL A 38 2.32 21.01 -7.88
CA VAL A 38 2.64 21.06 -6.44
C VAL A 38 1.38 21.02 -5.59
N LEU A 39 0.34 21.78 -5.94
CA LEU A 39 -0.94 21.74 -5.23
C LEU A 39 -1.61 20.37 -5.32
N ALA A 40 -1.65 19.77 -6.51
CA ALA A 40 -2.20 18.43 -6.70
C ALA A 40 -1.43 17.38 -5.88
N THR A 41 -0.10 17.49 -5.82
CA THR A 41 0.76 16.61 -5.01
C THR A 41 0.47 16.78 -3.51
N LEU A 42 0.32 18.01 -3.03
CA LEU A 42 -0.03 18.26 -1.63
C LEU A 42 -1.41 17.70 -1.26
N ASP A 43 -2.38 17.88 -2.15
CA ASP A 43 -3.73 17.35 -1.96
C ASP A 43 -3.71 15.80 -1.96
N TRP A 44 -2.90 15.16 -2.81
CA TRP A 44 -2.68 13.71 -2.79
C TRP A 44 -1.99 13.22 -1.52
N VAL A 45 -0.90 13.85 -1.08
CA VAL A 45 -0.20 13.45 0.16
C VAL A 45 -1.12 13.58 1.36
N LEU A 46 -1.96 14.63 1.41
CA LEU A 46 -2.95 14.81 2.47
C LEU A 46 -4.01 13.71 2.48
N ASP A 47 -4.36 13.14 1.33
CA ASP A 47 -5.32 12.04 1.18
C ASP A 47 -4.79 10.72 1.77
N VAL A 48 -3.51 10.40 1.50
CA VAL A 48 -2.96 9.09 1.82
C VAL A 48 -2.21 9.03 3.15
N GLN A 49 -1.63 10.14 3.63
CA GLN A 49 -0.71 10.09 4.78
C GLN A 49 -1.36 9.57 6.08
N GLU A 50 -2.66 9.83 6.29
CA GLU A 50 -3.36 9.30 7.49
C GLU A 50 -3.55 7.78 7.46
N SER A 51 -3.38 7.17 6.29
CA SER A 51 -3.55 5.73 6.08
C SER A 51 -2.22 4.97 5.98
N GLU A 52 -1.07 5.65 6.06
CA GLU A 52 0.25 5.05 5.86
C GLU A 52 0.55 3.92 6.85
N THR A 53 0.31 4.14 8.14
CA THR A 53 0.48 3.09 9.17
C THR A 53 -0.47 1.91 8.94
N LEU A 54 -1.73 2.18 8.58
CA LEU A 54 -2.72 1.12 8.33
C LEU A 54 -2.36 0.31 7.07
N TYR A 55 -1.85 0.97 6.04
CA TYR A 55 -1.38 0.33 4.82
C TYR A 55 -0.28 -0.67 5.11
N GLU A 56 0.77 -0.22 5.79
CA GLU A 56 1.95 -1.05 6.08
C GLU A 56 1.60 -2.20 7.03
N ALA A 57 0.72 -1.96 8.03
CA ALA A 57 0.23 -3.02 8.90
C ALA A 57 -0.58 -4.08 8.12
N THR A 58 -1.47 -3.64 7.22
CA THR A 58 -2.27 -4.53 6.38
C THR A 58 -1.39 -5.35 5.45
N GLU A 59 -0.42 -4.71 4.79
CA GLU A 59 0.51 -5.39 3.89
C GLU A 59 1.37 -6.42 4.65
N ARG A 60 1.90 -6.04 5.81
CA ARG A 60 2.64 -6.97 6.68
C ARG A 60 1.81 -8.21 7.03
N ASP A 61 0.57 -8.01 7.47
CA ASP A 61 -0.29 -9.09 7.93
C ASP A 61 -0.66 -10.03 6.77
N GLU A 62 -0.91 -9.50 5.58
CA GLU A 62 -1.12 -10.31 4.38
C GLU A 62 0.10 -11.14 3.97
N TYR A 63 1.30 -10.55 4.00
CA TYR A 63 2.52 -11.29 3.66
C TYR A 63 2.87 -12.35 4.70
N ARG A 64 2.52 -12.11 5.97
CA ARG A 64 2.63 -13.12 7.03
C ARG A 64 1.68 -14.28 6.80
N GLU A 65 0.40 -14.01 6.54
CA GLU A 65 -0.58 -15.05 6.21
C GLU A 65 -0.16 -15.84 4.96
N LEU A 66 0.34 -15.15 3.93
CA LEU A 66 0.86 -15.79 2.72
C LEU A 66 2.02 -16.73 3.03
N LEU A 67 2.99 -16.28 3.83
CA LEU A 67 4.12 -17.12 4.23
C LEU A 67 3.65 -18.36 5.00
N ASP A 68 2.74 -18.21 5.94
CA ASP A 68 2.18 -19.32 6.72
C ASP A 68 1.48 -20.34 5.81
N ARG A 69 0.68 -19.87 4.85
CA ARG A 69 -0.04 -20.72 3.88
C ARG A 69 0.92 -21.42 2.91
N LEU A 70 1.98 -20.76 2.46
CA LEU A 70 3.01 -21.38 1.63
C LEU A 70 3.84 -22.40 2.42
N SER A 71 4.11 -22.13 3.70
CA SER A 71 4.81 -23.08 4.58
C SER A 71 3.97 -24.33 4.88
N ALA A 72 2.64 -24.22 4.88
CA ALA A 72 1.73 -25.35 5.07
C ALA A 72 1.63 -26.31 3.87
N LEU A 73 2.18 -25.94 2.70
CA LEU A 73 2.22 -26.83 1.53
C LEU A 73 3.22 -27.98 1.78
N SER A 74 2.68 -29.20 1.86
CA SER A 74 3.30 -30.37 2.50
C SER A 74 4.52 -30.98 1.78
N SER A 75 4.76 -30.65 0.51
CA SER A 75 5.83 -31.31 -0.27
C SER A 75 7.22 -30.68 -0.13
N VAL A 76 7.34 -29.48 0.46
CA VAL A 76 8.63 -28.81 0.64
C VAL A 76 8.90 -28.57 2.12
N PRO A 77 10.02 -29.06 2.68
CA PRO A 77 10.39 -28.81 4.07
C PRO A 77 10.35 -27.32 4.40
N ALA A 78 9.79 -26.95 5.55
CA ALA A 78 9.82 -25.56 6.00
C ALA A 78 11.28 -25.12 6.13
N THR A 79 11.65 -24.05 5.44
CA THR A 79 12.91 -23.35 5.68
C THR A 79 12.78 -22.53 6.97
N ASP A 80 13.83 -22.44 7.78
CA ASP A 80 13.90 -21.69 9.06
C ASP A 80 13.68 -20.16 8.93
N ALA A 81 13.08 -19.67 7.85
CA ALA A 81 12.76 -18.27 7.61
C ALA A 81 11.70 -17.71 8.59
N HIS A 82 11.20 -18.53 9.53
CA HIS A 82 10.28 -18.12 10.59
C HIS A 82 11.02 -17.41 11.73
N ALA A 83 11.46 -16.18 11.48
CA ALA A 83 11.93 -15.30 12.56
C ALA A 83 11.42 -13.86 12.39
N VAL A 84 10.22 -13.66 11.83
CA VAL A 84 9.51 -12.40 12.00
C VAL A 84 8.62 -12.55 13.23
N PRO A 85 8.92 -11.87 14.35
CA PRO A 85 8.15 -12.00 15.58
C PRO A 85 6.66 -11.73 15.35
N ALA A 86 5.79 -12.40 16.11
CA ALA A 86 4.39 -12.01 16.19
C ALA A 86 4.29 -10.55 16.65
N PRO A 87 3.43 -9.72 16.01
CA PRO A 87 3.27 -8.35 16.45
C PRO A 87 2.65 -8.34 17.86
N ASP A 88 3.14 -7.45 18.72
CA ASP A 88 2.48 -7.15 19.99
C ASP A 88 1.23 -6.31 19.71
N PRO A 89 0.01 -6.81 19.96
CA PRO A 89 -1.22 -6.08 19.69
C PRO A 89 -1.40 -4.84 20.58
N SER A 90 -0.59 -4.68 21.62
CA SER A 90 -0.62 -3.52 22.53
C SER A 90 0.38 -2.43 22.17
N ALA A 91 1.31 -2.69 21.24
CA ALA A 91 2.30 -1.72 20.82
C ALA A 91 1.70 -0.69 19.86
N ILE A 92 2.08 0.58 20.04
CA ILE A 92 1.84 1.61 19.03
C ILE A 92 2.67 1.22 17.80
N PRO A 93 2.08 1.05 16.61
CA PRO A 93 2.82 0.60 15.45
C PRO A 93 3.89 1.62 15.05
N ASP A 94 5.15 1.20 15.09
CA ASP A 94 6.25 1.97 14.51
C ASP A 94 6.28 1.74 13.00
N LEU A 95 6.02 2.80 12.24
CA LEU A 95 5.99 2.76 10.79
C LEU A 95 7.31 2.28 10.17
N ALA A 96 8.45 2.68 10.74
CA ALA A 96 9.76 2.26 10.24
C ALA A 96 9.96 0.76 10.47
N LEU A 97 9.54 0.25 11.64
CA LEU A 97 9.58 -1.17 11.95
C LEU A 97 8.66 -1.97 11.03
N LEU A 98 7.41 -1.52 10.81
CA LEU A 98 6.46 -2.17 9.91
C LEU A 98 7.06 -2.38 8.51
N ARG A 99 7.72 -1.38 7.96
CA ARG A 99 8.39 -1.47 6.65
C ARG A 99 9.49 -2.51 6.61
N VAL A 100 10.32 -2.56 7.66
CA VAL A 100 11.39 -3.56 7.78
C VAL A 100 10.80 -4.97 7.88
N GLU A 101 9.75 -5.15 8.69
CA GLU A 101 9.04 -6.43 8.83
C GLU A 101 8.40 -6.86 7.51
N THR A 102 7.66 -5.98 6.83
CA THR A 102 7.04 -6.24 5.52
C THR A 102 8.09 -6.65 4.49
N GLN A 103 9.22 -5.94 4.43
CA GLN A 103 10.29 -6.29 3.49
C GLN A 103 10.92 -7.65 3.81
N ALA A 104 11.14 -7.97 5.08
CA ALA A 104 11.65 -9.28 5.49
C ALA A 104 10.67 -10.41 5.10
N LEU A 105 9.37 -10.20 5.29
CA LEU A 105 8.33 -11.15 4.90
C LEU A 105 8.27 -11.33 3.38
N LYS A 106 8.39 -10.26 2.58
CA LYS A 106 8.46 -10.35 1.11
C LYS A 106 9.61 -11.24 0.64
N VAL A 107 10.79 -11.06 1.23
CA VAL A 107 11.97 -11.89 0.93
C VAL A 107 11.74 -13.35 1.32
N ALA A 108 11.13 -13.61 2.48
CA ALA A 108 10.82 -14.97 2.93
C ALA A 108 9.77 -15.65 2.03
N VAL A 109 8.74 -14.92 1.61
CA VAL A 109 7.72 -15.40 0.66
C VAL A 109 8.34 -15.75 -0.68
N ASP A 110 9.21 -14.90 -1.22
CA ASP A 110 9.90 -15.14 -2.49
C ASP A 110 10.78 -16.40 -2.44
N ALA A 111 11.57 -16.54 -1.36
CA ALA A 111 12.38 -17.73 -1.13
C ALA A 111 11.52 -19.00 -1.02
N ARG A 112 10.42 -18.94 -0.27
CA ARG A 112 9.51 -20.09 -0.07
C ARG A 112 8.80 -20.47 -1.36
N PHE A 113 8.28 -19.49 -2.10
CA PHE A 113 7.64 -19.70 -3.39
C PHE A 113 8.62 -20.31 -4.40
N THR A 114 9.86 -19.82 -4.44
CA THR A 114 10.92 -20.37 -5.30
C THR A 114 11.24 -21.83 -4.96
N ALA A 115 11.30 -22.18 -3.67
CA ALA A 115 11.51 -23.57 -3.24
C ALA A 115 10.34 -24.49 -3.68
N ILE A 116 9.09 -24.03 -3.52
CA ILE A 116 7.91 -24.77 -4.01
C ILE A 116 7.92 -24.90 -5.54
N ALA A 117 8.32 -23.85 -6.26
CA ALA A 117 8.43 -23.88 -7.71
C ALA A 117 9.47 -24.89 -8.21
N ALA A 118 10.59 -25.03 -7.49
CA ALA A 118 11.66 -25.97 -7.83
C ALA A 118 11.29 -27.42 -7.48
N ASP A 119 10.91 -27.67 -6.22
CA ASP A 119 10.88 -29.02 -5.65
C ASP A 119 9.47 -29.50 -5.28
N GLY A 120 8.46 -28.63 -5.37
CA GLY A 120 7.09 -28.95 -4.97
C GLY A 120 6.36 -29.92 -5.91
N SER A 121 5.27 -30.50 -5.43
CA SER A 121 4.33 -31.25 -6.27
C SER A 121 3.68 -30.34 -7.33
N ALA A 122 3.05 -30.92 -8.37
CA ALA A 122 2.29 -30.11 -9.34
C ALA A 122 1.11 -29.37 -8.68
N GLU A 123 0.49 -30.00 -7.68
CA GLU A 123 -0.60 -29.43 -6.88
C GLU A 123 -0.10 -28.28 -6.01
N ASP A 124 1.01 -28.46 -5.29
CA ASP A 124 1.61 -27.43 -4.44
C ASP A 124 2.05 -26.21 -5.26
N ARG A 125 2.60 -26.42 -6.47
CA ARG A 125 2.94 -25.32 -7.38
C ARG A 125 1.71 -24.56 -7.86
N ALA A 126 0.61 -25.25 -8.15
CA ALA A 126 -0.64 -24.61 -8.56
C ALA A 126 -1.22 -23.79 -7.39
N ALA A 127 -1.31 -24.40 -6.20
CA ALA A 127 -1.79 -23.74 -4.98
C ALA A 127 -0.93 -22.51 -4.63
N ALA A 128 0.39 -22.62 -4.67
CA ALA A 128 1.30 -21.50 -4.40
C ALA A 128 1.10 -20.33 -5.37
N ARG A 129 0.84 -20.61 -6.66
CA ARG A 129 0.55 -19.56 -7.65
C ARG A 129 -0.77 -18.87 -7.35
N GLU A 130 -1.82 -19.62 -7.02
CA GLU A 130 -3.12 -19.03 -6.66
C GLU A 130 -3.02 -18.13 -5.43
N LEU A 131 -2.29 -18.57 -4.40
CA LEU A 131 -2.02 -17.76 -3.20
C LEU A 131 -1.33 -16.43 -3.54
N LEU A 132 -0.26 -16.49 -4.34
CA LEU A 132 0.51 -15.31 -4.72
C LEU A 132 -0.32 -14.35 -5.59
N VAL A 133 -1.07 -14.87 -6.57
CA VAL A 133 -1.97 -14.09 -7.42
C VAL A 133 -3.05 -13.39 -6.59
N GLY A 134 -3.61 -14.07 -5.59
CA GLY A 134 -4.61 -13.49 -4.69
C GLY A 134 -4.09 -12.29 -3.90
N VAL A 135 -2.88 -12.38 -3.34
CA VAL A 135 -2.22 -11.26 -2.65
C VAL A 135 -1.86 -10.14 -3.62
N ALA A 136 -1.31 -10.47 -4.79
CA ALA A 136 -0.96 -9.49 -5.82
C ALA A 136 -2.19 -8.69 -6.28
N ALA A 137 -3.34 -9.33 -6.47
CA ALA A 137 -4.58 -8.66 -6.84
C ALA A 137 -5.03 -7.65 -5.77
N ARG A 138 -4.97 -8.02 -4.48
CA ARG A 138 -5.31 -7.10 -3.38
C ARG A 138 -4.32 -5.96 -3.25
N GLN A 139 -3.02 -6.22 -3.44
CA GLN A 139 -2.00 -5.18 -3.52
C GLN A 139 -2.28 -4.20 -4.65
N SER A 140 -2.62 -4.68 -5.84
CA SER A 140 -2.97 -3.81 -6.98
C SER A 140 -4.18 -2.93 -6.69
N VAL A 141 -5.22 -3.44 -6.02
CA VAL A 141 -6.38 -2.63 -5.60
C VAL A 141 -5.95 -1.54 -4.61
N ARG A 142 -5.12 -1.88 -3.62
CA ARG A 142 -4.58 -0.90 -2.66
C ARG A 142 -3.74 0.18 -3.33
N GLU A 143 -2.84 -0.19 -4.24
CA GLU A 143 -1.99 0.76 -4.96
C GLU A 143 -2.82 1.69 -5.85
N GLN A 144 -3.82 1.16 -6.55
CA GLN A 144 -4.73 1.99 -7.34
C GLN A 144 -5.50 2.99 -6.47
N ALA A 145 -5.99 2.58 -5.29
CA ALA A 145 -6.63 3.47 -4.35
C ALA A 145 -5.65 4.51 -3.76
N TRP A 146 -4.40 4.11 -3.48
CA TRP A 146 -3.34 5.00 -3.02
C TRP A 146 -3.03 6.10 -4.04
N PHE A 147 -3.03 5.76 -5.32
CA PHE A 147 -2.73 6.70 -6.41
C PHE A 147 -3.97 7.29 -7.09
N ARG A 148 -5.17 7.13 -6.51
CA ARG A 148 -6.45 7.54 -7.14
C ARG A 148 -6.50 9.02 -7.58
N MET A 149 -5.80 9.90 -6.88
CA MET A 149 -5.79 11.35 -7.17
C MET A 149 -4.85 11.74 -8.31
N THR A 150 -4.00 10.83 -8.77
CA THR A 150 -2.97 11.12 -9.79
C THR A 150 -3.51 11.06 -11.21
N GLY A 151 -4.66 10.42 -11.43
CA GLY A 151 -5.21 10.16 -12.76
C GLY A 151 -4.51 9.03 -13.53
N PHE A 152 -3.53 8.34 -12.93
CA PHE A 152 -2.90 7.16 -13.53
C PHE A 152 -3.74 5.87 -13.44
N PRO A 153 -4.44 5.57 -12.31
CA PRO A 153 -5.23 4.35 -12.21
C PRO A 153 -6.36 4.32 -13.25
N SER A 154 -6.54 3.17 -13.90
CA SER A 154 -7.60 2.94 -14.89
C SER A 154 -8.98 2.75 -14.27
N GLU A 155 -9.04 2.40 -12.98
CA GLU A 155 -10.27 2.16 -12.24
C GLU A 155 -10.37 3.13 -11.05
N VAL A 156 -11.59 3.59 -10.79
CA VAL A 156 -11.89 4.41 -9.62
C VAL A 156 -12.19 3.48 -8.46
N HIS A 157 -11.22 3.36 -7.56
CA HIS A 157 -11.41 2.71 -6.27
C HIS A 157 -11.89 3.73 -5.24
N GLY A 158 -12.47 3.23 -4.14
CA GLY A 158 -12.76 4.06 -2.96
C GLY A 158 -11.50 4.71 -2.41
N ASP A 159 -11.65 5.59 -1.42
CA ASP A 159 -10.49 6.10 -0.69
C ASP A 159 -9.68 4.94 -0.08
N ILE A 160 -8.37 5.15 0.08
CA ILE A 160 -7.46 4.10 0.54
C ILE A 160 -7.88 3.51 1.88
N ARG A 161 -8.45 4.30 2.80
CA ARG A 161 -8.89 3.82 4.10
C ARG A 161 -10.05 2.84 3.95
N SER A 162 -11.02 3.14 3.08
CA SER A 162 -12.14 2.24 2.77
C SER A 162 -11.67 0.92 2.15
N VAL A 163 -10.65 0.96 1.29
CA VAL A 163 -10.05 -0.28 0.74
C VAL A 163 -9.37 -1.10 1.83
N LEU A 164 -8.59 -0.46 2.70
CA LEU A 164 -7.86 -1.15 3.77
C LEU A 164 -8.79 -1.76 4.84
N THR A 165 -9.97 -1.17 5.09
CA THR A 165 -10.93 -1.70 6.07
C THR A 165 -11.95 -2.66 5.47
N GLY A 166 -11.87 -2.97 4.18
CA GLY A 166 -12.82 -3.85 3.49
C GLY A 166 -14.20 -3.21 3.25
N ASN A 167 -14.31 -1.89 3.39
CA ASN A 167 -15.54 -1.13 3.13
C ASN A 167 -15.64 -0.61 1.69
N ALA A 168 -14.63 -0.83 0.85
CA ALA A 168 -14.68 -0.47 -0.55
C ALA A 168 -15.67 -1.37 -1.31
N THR A 169 -16.74 -0.76 -1.83
CA THR A 169 -17.62 -1.39 -2.81
C THR A 169 -16.79 -1.78 -4.03
N THR A 170 -16.80 -3.06 -4.38
CA THR A 170 -16.18 -3.57 -5.61
C THR A 170 -16.88 -2.92 -6.80
N PRO A 171 -16.16 -2.24 -7.72
CA PRO A 171 -16.76 -1.79 -8.96
C PRO A 171 -17.24 -3.02 -9.74
N GLY A 172 -18.55 -3.15 -9.97
CA GLY A 172 -19.15 -4.26 -10.74
C GLY A 172 -20.27 -5.06 -10.08
N GLN A 173 -20.69 -4.75 -8.84
CA GLN A 173 -21.83 -5.43 -8.21
C GLN A 173 -23.22 -4.85 -8.54
N ASP A 174 -23.30 -3.70 -9.22
CA ASP A 174 -24.59 -3.07 -9.62
C ASP A 174 -24.94 -3.29 -11.10
N ALA A 175 -24.36 -4.28 -11.76
CA ALA A 175 -24.71 -4.67 -13.13
C ALA A 175 -25.07 -6.16 -13.20
N ALA A 176 -26.16 -6.55 -12.54
CA ALA A 176 -26.85 -7.82 -12.73
C ALA A 176 -28.37 -7.62 -12.63
#